data_AF-A0A3C1WB63-F1
#
_entry.id   AF-A0A3C1WB63-F1
#
_cell.length_a   1.000
_cell.length_b   1.000
_cell.length_c   1.000
_cell.angle_alpha   90.00
_cell.angle_beta   90.00
_cell.angle_gamma   90.00
#
_symmetry.space_group_name_H-M   'P 1'
#
loop_
_entity.id
_entity.type
_entity.pdbx_description
1 polymer ?
#
loop_
_entity_poly.entity_id
_entity_poly.type
_entity_poly.pdbx_seq_one_letter_code
_entity_poly.pdbx_strand_id
1 'polypeptide(L)'
;MLNDFSKQCLESKLSPLCVQLVELSEQAFSVNNGNIPKWVKAIESIKTQPQGGVQYASPYLKINSQAIDKKQLESAFKQLMPWRKGPYQIGDLQLDSEWRGDMKWDRVAPHIKSLKGKAVLDVGSGNGYFTYLMALAGANIALGIEPFLLFNYQFQAIRSLISSPPNAF
;
A
#
# COMPACT_ATOMS: atom_id res chain seq x y z
N MET A 1 -2.36 -4.68 9.81
CA MET A 1 -1.41 -3.62 9.39
C MET A 1 -0.54 -3.19 10.55
N LEU A 2 -1.00 -2.36 11.51
CA LEU A 2 -0.14 -1.92 12.62
C LEU A 2 0.40 -3.08 13.48
N ASN A 3 -0.40 -4.12 13.72
CA ASN A 3 0.08 -5.35 14.36
C ASN A 3 1.17 -6.08 13.56
N ASP A 4 1.07 -6.07 12.23
CA ASP A 4 2.07 -6.69 11.35
C ASP A 4 3.35 -5.84 11.33
N PHE A 5 3.18 -4.51 11.27
CA PHE A 5 4.26 -3.54 11.35
C PHE A 5 5.02 -3.68 12.67
N SER A 6 4.32 -3.72 13.81
CA SER A 6 4.95 -3.84 15.13
C SER A 6 5.86 -5.06 15.22
N LYS A 7 5.40 -6.23 14.74
CA LYS A 7 6.21 -7.46 14.67
C LYS A 7 7.46 -7.27 13.81
N GLN A 8 7.28 -6.81 12.56
CA GLN A 8 8.39 -6.64 11.62
C GLN A 8 9.36 -5.52 12.03
N CYS A 9 8.85 -4.47 12.66
CA CYS A 9 9.62 -3.34 13.12
C CYS A 9 10.57 -3.76 14.25
N LEU A 10 10.09 -4.54 15.22
CA LEU A 10 10.90 -5.06 16.34
C LEU A 10 12.06 -5.96 15.87
N GLU A 11 11.87 -6.68 14.76
CA GLU A 11 12.91 -7.53 14.13
C GLU A 11 13.86 -6.74 13.21
N SER A 12 13.67 -5.43 13.08
CA SER A 12 14.43 -4.57 12.18
C SER A 12 15.32 -3.56 12.92
N LYS A 13 16.10 -2.80 12.14
CA LYS A 13 16.88 -1.66 12.67
C LYS A 13 16.02 -0.52 13.23
N LEU A 14 14.70 -0.57 13.03
CA LEU A 14 13.75 0.42 13.54
C LEU A 14 13.28 0.08 14.96
N SER A 15 13.71 -1.03 15.55
CA SER A 15 13.30 -1.48 16.90
C SER A 15 13.27 -0.37 17.97
N PRO A 16 14.22 0.59 18.04
CA PRO A 16 14.19 1.64 19.05
C PRO A 16 13.03 2.64 18.90
N LEU A 17 12.43 2.72 17.71
CA LEU A 17 11.36 3.68 17.38
C LEU A 17 9.98 3.01 17.26
N CYS A 18 9.88 1.67 17.30
CA CYS A 18 8.64 0.98 16.94
C CYS A 18 7.44 1.37 17.80
N VAL A 19 7.62 1.44 19.12
CA VAL A 19 6.54 1.83 20.04
C VAL A 19 6.05 3.23 19.70
N GLN A 20 6.97 4.18 19.57
CA GLN A 20 6.65 5.57 19.22
C GLN A 20 5.94 5.67 17.86
N LEU A 21 6.39 4.93 16.84
CA LEU A 21 5.78 4.96 15.51
C LEU A 21 4.36 4.37 15.51
N VAL A 22 4.12 3.31 16.29
CA VAL A 22 2.77 2.73 16.46
C VAL A 22 1.86 3.72 17.17
N GLU A 23 2.29 4.29 18.29
CA GLU A 23 1.50 5.27 19.05
C GLU A 23 1.14 6.50 18.22
N LEU A 24 2.11 7.06 17.48
CA LEU A 24 1.87 8.18 16.57
C LEU A 24 0.88 7.83 15.46
N SER A 25 0.93 6.61 14.95
CA SER A 25 -0.01 6.13 13.93
C SER A 25 -1.42 6.01 14.50
N GLU A 26 -1.58 5.42 15.68
CA GLU A 26 -2.87 5.30 16.37
C GLU A 26 -3.49 6.67 16.64
N GLN A 27 -2.69 7.62 17.13
CA GLN A 27 -3.12 9.01 17.32
C GLN A 27 -3.56 9.63 15.99
N ALA A 28 -2.79 9.48 14.92
CA ALA A 28 -3.14 10.01 13.60
C ALA A 28 -4.45 9.42 13.04
N PHE A 29 -4.75 8.15 13.31
CA PHE A 29 -6.02 7.51 12.90
C PHE A 29 -7.22 7.86 13.77
N SER A 30 -7.00 8.41 14.98
CA SER A 30 -8.07 8.79 15.90
C SER A 30 -8.75 10.13 15.59
N VAL A 31 -8.27 10.87 14.58
CA VAL A 31 -8.82 12.18 14.23
C VAL A 31 -10.21 12.08 13.62
N ASN A 32 -11.03 13.11 13.83
CA ASN A 32 -12.34 13.18 13.19
C ASN A 32 -12.22 13.69 11.76
N ASN A 33 -12.75 12.95 10.79
CA ASN A 33 -12.85 13.35 9.39
C ASN A 33 -14.15 12.81 8.81
N GLY A 34 -14.96 13.70 8.22
CA GLY A 34 -16.28 13.36 7.68
C GLY A 34 -16.26 12.31 6.56
N ASN A 35 -15.11 12.04 5.95
CA ASN A 35 -14.96 11.00 4.93
C ASN A 35 -14.61 9.61 5.50
N ILE A 36 -14.22 9.51 6.77
CA ILE A 36 -13.85 8.22 7.39
C ILE A 36 -14.95 7.17 7.22
N PRO A 37 -16.25 7.45 7.50
CA PRO A 37 -17.31 6.45 7.33
C PRO A 37 -17.40 5.92 5.89
N LYS A 38 -17.22 6.81 4.91
CA LYS A 38 -17.19 6.46 3.47
C LYS A 38 -16.01 5.54 3.14
N TRP A 39 -14.82 5.86 3.64
CA TRP A 39 -13.62 5.06 3.39
C TRP A 39 -13.65 3.72 4.11
N VAL A 40 -14.12 3.65 5.35
CA VAL A 40 -14.30 2.39 6.09
C VAL A 40 -15.24 1.46 5.35
N LYS A 41 -16.40 1.94 4.90
CA LYS A 41 -17.35 1.14 4.11
C LYS A 41 -16.72 0.61 2.81
N ALA A 42 -15.87 1.41 2.17
CA ALA A 42 -15.14 0.98 0.99
C ALA A 42 -14.16 -0.15 1.31
N ILE A 43 -13.38 -0.03 2.39
CA ILE A 43 -12.45 -1.08 2.85
C ILE A 43 -13.19 -2.37 3.22
N GLU A 44 -14.33 -2.27 3.91
CA GLU A 44 -15.17 -3.43 4.24
C GLU A 44 -15.65 -4.15 2.98
N SER A 45 -16.11 -3.41 1.97
CA SER A 45 -16.50 -3.99 0.68
C SER A 45 -15.32 -4.58 -0.11
N ILE A 46 -14.10 -4.08 0.07
CA ILE A 46 -12.91 -4.61 -0.59
C ILE A 46 -12.45 -5.91 0.09
N LYS A 47 -12.58 -5.99 1.43
CA LYS A 47 -12.24 -7.19 2.21
C LYS A 47 -13.08 -8.42 1.88
N THR A 48 -14.25 -8.26 1.24
CA THR A 48 -15.05 -9.40 0.77
C THR A 48 -14.51 -10.01 -0.52
N GLN A 49 -13.58 -9.35 -1.20
CA GLN A 49 -12.99 -9.86 -2.43
C GLN A 49 -11.93 -10.93 -2.13
N PRO A 50 -11.74 -11.89 -3.04
CA PRO A 50 -10.66 -12.86 -2.91
C PRO A 50 -9.30 -12.15 -2.94
N GLN A 51 -8.40 -12.61 -2.07
CA GLN A 51 -7.01 -12.14 -2.03
C GLN A 51 -6.16 -12.81 -3.11
N GLY A 52 -5.10 -12.14 -3.53
CA GLY A 52 -4.17 -12.64 -4.55
C GLY A 52 -2.71 -12.44 -4.20
N GLY A 53 -1.83 -13.14 -4.92
CA GLY A 53 -0.39 -12.90 -4.84
C GLY A 53 -0.01 -11.58 -5.51
N VAL A 54 0.93 -10.85 -4.94
CA VAL A 54 1.35 -9.54 -5.46
C VAL A 54 2.69 -9.63 -6.19
N GLN A 55 2.81 -8.96 -7.33
CA GLN A 55 4.05 -8.83 -8.08
C GLN A 55 4.08 -7.52 -8.87
N TYR A 56 5.27 -7.00 -9.15
CA TYR A 56 5.42 -5.91 -10.10
C TYR A 56 5.66 -6.48 -11.50
N ALA A 57 4.81 -6.10 -12.45
CA ALA A 57 4.97 -6.41 -13.86
C ALA A 57 4.52 -5.18 -14.64
N SER A 58 5.49 -4.36 -15.05
CA SER A 58 5.27 -3.08 -15.73
C SER A 58 4.23 -3.22 -16.85
N PRO A 59 3.19 -2.37 -16.87
CA PRO A 59 3.07 -1.12 -16.11
C PRO A 59 2.42 -1.26 -14.72
N TYR A 60 2.06 -2.46 -14.26
CA TYR A 60 1.19 -2.61 -13.09
C TYR A 60 1.90 -3.19 -11.86
N LEU A 61 1.51 -2.69 -10.68
CA LEU A 61 1.54 -3.51 -9.47
C LEU A 61 0.35 -4.47 -9.53
N LYS A 62 0.62 -5.75 -9.82
CA LYS A 62 -0.39 -6.78 -10.04
C LYS A 62 -0.71 -7.53 -8.76
N ILE A 63 -2.00 -7.71 -8.50
CA ILE A 63 -2.55 -8.63 -7.50
C ILE A 63 -3.30 -9.71 -8.28
N ASN A 64 -2.68 -10.90 -8.35
CA ASN A 64 -3.20 -12.06 -9.05
C ASN A 64 -4.31 -12.72 -8.21
N SER A 65 -5.50 -12.11 -8.22
CA SER A 65 -6.71 -12.63 -7.60
C SER A 65 -7.67 -13.19 -8.65
N GLN A 66 -8.35 -14.29 -8.32
CA GLN A 66 -9.32 -14.95 -9.20
C GLN A 66 -10.74 -14.77 -8.66
N ALA A 67 -11.73 -14.74 -9.55
CA ALA A 67 -13.16 -14.63 -9.19
C ALA A 67 -13.50 -13.37 -8.37
N ILE A 68 -12.87 -12.24 -8.68
CA ILE A 68 -13.26 -10.94 -8.11
C ILE A 68 -14.64 -10.51 -8.65
N ASP A 69 -15.43 -9.83 -7.82
CA ASP A 69 -16.57 -9.05 -8.29
C ASP A 69 -16.07 -7.68 -8.74
N LYS A 70 -15.79 -7.57 -10.04
CA LYS A 70 -15.27 -6.35 -10.66
C LYS A 70 -16.15 -5.12 -10.40
N LYS A 71 -17.48 -5.25 -10.48
CA LYS A 71 -18.39 -4.10 -10.31
C LYS A 71 -18.40 -3.62 -8.87
N GLN A 72 -18.45 -4.54 -7.92
CA GLN A 72 -18.38 -4.21 -6.50
C GLN A 72 -17.05 -3.55 -6.16
N LEU A 73 -15.94 -4.12 -6.65
CA LEU A 73 -14.60 -3.62 -6.38
C LEU A 73 -14.36 -2.23 -7.01
N GLU A 74 -14.80 -2.00 -8.24
CA GLU A 74 -14.77 -0.68 -8.88
C GLU A 74 -15.57 0.37 -8.09
N SER A 75 -16.77 0.00 -7.63
CA SER A 75 -17.61 0.89 -6.83
C SER A 75 -16.92 1.28 -5.51
N ALA A 76 -16.28 0.33 -4.85
CA ALA A 76 -15.53 0.58 -3.62
C ALA A 76 -14.29 1.47 -3.89
N PHE A 77 -13.51 1.22 -4.94
CA PHE A 77 -12.37 2.06 -5.28
C PHE A 77 -12.74 3.50 -5.66
N LYS A 78 -13.92 3.72 -6.27
CA LYS A 78 -14.45 5.08 -6.53
C LYS A 78 -14.68 5.88 -5.25
N GLN A 79 -15.01 5.22 -4.14
CA GLN A 79 -15.17 5.90 -2.84
C GLN A 79 -13.83 6.42 -2.29
N LEU A 80 -12.73 5.82 -2.73
CA LEU A 80 -11.36 6.18 -2.37
C LEU A 80 -10.68 7.10 -3.39
N MET A 81 -11.42 7.73 -4.31
CA MET A 81 -10.86 8.74 -5.21
C MET A 81 -10.42 10.01 -4.45
N PRO A 82 -9.39 10.74 -4.93
CA PRO A 82 -8.61 10.46 -6.16
C PRO A 82 -7.45 9.47 -5.98
N TRP A 83 -7.24 8.58 -6.95
CA TRP A 83 -6.06 7.71 -7.05
C TRP A 83 -4.94 8.41 -7.82
N ARG A 84 -3.91 8.89 -7.10
CA ARG A 84 -2.83 9.67 -7.72
C ARG A 84 -1.63 8.84 -8.17
N LYS A 85 -1.17 7.87 -7.35
CA LYS A 85 -0.02 7.01 -7.66
C LYS A 85 -0.48 5.58 -7.98
N GLY A 86 0.19 4.93 -8.92
CA GLY A 86 -0.21 3.64 -9.51
C GLY A 86 0.53 3.42 -10.83
N PRO A 87 0.01 2.61 -11.76
CA PRO A 87 -1.30 1.94 -11.73
C PRO A 87 -1.26 0.57 -11.04
N TYR A 88 -2.44 0.07 -10.66
CA TYR A 88 -2.63 -1.26 -10.08
C TYR A 88 -3.48 -2.13 -11.02
N GLN A 89 -3.27 -3.45 -10.95
CA GLN A 89 -4.15 -4.42 -11.59
C GLN A 89 -4.56 -5.48 -10.58
N ILE A 90 -5.86 -5.68 -10.39
CA ILE A 90 -6.41 -6.67 -9.46
C ILE A 90 -7.23 -7.65 -10.28
N GLY A 91 -6.73 -8.87 -10.49
CA GLY A 91 -7.35 -9.81 -11.43
C GLY A 91 -7.49 -9.20 -12.83
N ASP A 92 -8.74 -9.07 -13.31
CA ASP A 92 -9.12 -8.44 -14.58
C ASP A 92 -9.59 -6.97 -14.43
N LEU A 93 -9.47 -6.39 -13.24
CA LEU A 93 -9.70 -4.97 -12.97
C LEU A 93 -8.41 -4.17 -13.09
N GLN A 94 -8.43 -3.14 -13.92
CA GLN A 94 -7.38 -2.13 -14.02
C GLN A 94 -7.79 -0.91 -13.18
N LEU A 95 -6.93 -0.49 -12.27
CA LEU A 95 -7.08 0.71 -11.47
C LEU A 95 -6.02 1.71 -11.93
N ASP A 96 -6.42 2.54 -12.89
CA ASP A 96 -5.59 3.62 -13.40
C ASP A 96 -5.50 4.76 -12.39
N SER A 97 -4.34 5.42 -12.38
CA SER A 97 -4.04 6.55 -11.52
C SER A 97 -3.61 7.76 -12.33
N GLU A 98 -3.69 8.96 -11.73
CA GLU A 98 -3.23 10.20 -12.34
C GLU A 98 -1.78 10.10 -12.85
N TRP A 99 -0.89 9.52 -12.03
CA TRP A 99 0.53 9.40 -12.35
C TRP A 99 0.89 7.98 -12.79
N ARG A 100 1.72 7.91 -13.84
CA ARG A 100 2.44 6.70 -14.28
C ARG A 100 3.65 6.46 -13.39
N GLY A 101 3.39 5.91 -12.20
CA GLY A 101 4.40 5.59 -11.21
C GLY A 101 5.38 4.52 -11.72
N ASP A 102 4.88 3.57 -12.50
CA ASP A 102 5.65 2.55 -13.21
C ASP A 102 6.77 3.16 -14.06
N MET A 103 6.45 4.16 -14.89
CA MET A 103 7.44 4.84 -15.73
C MET A 103 8.53 5.53 -14.91
N LYS A 104 8.21 6.03 -13.72
CA LYS A 104 9.21 6.60 -12.80
C LYS A 104 10.07 5.49 -12.22
N TRP A 105 9.44 4.43 -11.71
CA TRP A 105 10.15 3.31 -11.10
C TRP A 105 11.09 2.63 -12.08
N ASP A 106 10.64 2.31 -13.28
CA ASP A 106 11.43 1.64 -14.32
C ASP A 106 12.66 2.46 -14.73
N ARG A 107 12.58 3.79 -14.66
CA ARG A 107 13.74 4.67 -14.88
C ARG A 107 14.68 4.74 -13.68
N VAL A 108 14.17 4.70 -12.45
CA VAL A 108 15.00 4.90 -11.23
C VAL A 108 15.62 3.61 -10.73
N ALA A 109 14.87 2.51 -10.74
CA ALA A 109 15.26 1.23 -10.14
C ALA A 109 16.62 0.68 -10.64
N PRO A 110 16.99 0.80 -11.93
CA PRO A 110 18.30 0.33 -12.41
C PRO A 110 19.50 1.15 -11.89
N HIS A 111 19.26 2.36 -11.37
CA HIS A 111 20.32 3.29 -10.97
C HIS A 111 20.51 3.40 -9.45
N ILE A 112 19.61 2.81 -8.65
CA ILE A 112 19.75 2.79 -7.19
C ILE A 112 20.55 1.57 -6.73
N LYS A 113 21.19 1.69 -5.55
CA LYS A 113 21.82 0.53 -4.92
C LYS A 113 20.76 -0.54 -4.62
N SER A 114 21.16 -1.81 -4.69
CA SER A 114 20.28 -2.93 -4.36
C SER A 114 19.60 -2.70 -3.01
N LEU A 115 18.27 -2.82 -3.01
CA LEU A 115 17.44 -2.69 -1.82
C LEU A 115 17.45 -3.96 -0.96
N LYS A 116 18.05 -5.06 -1.44
CA LYS A 116 18.11 -6.34 -0.74
C LYS A 116 18.60 -6.19 0.69
N GLY A 117 17.77 -6.55 1.67
CA GLY A 117 18.10 -6.50 3.09
C GLY A 117 18.18 -5.09 3.69
N LYS A 118 17.77 -4.04 2.97
CA LYS A 118 17.78 -2.65 3.46
C LYS A 118 16.48 -2.32 4.20
N ALA A 119 16.59 -1.44 5.18
CA ALA A 119 15.45 -0.68 5.69
C ALA A 119 15.35 0.60 4.84
N VAL A 120 14.18 0.86 4.26
CA VAL A 120 13.95 1.97 3.33
C VAL A 120 12.83 2.84 3.88
N LEU A 121 13.02 4.16 3.82
CA LEU A 121 12.02 5.16 4.18
C LEU A 121 11.52 5.87 2.90
N ASP A 122 10.22 5.82 2.63
CA ASP A 122 9.55 6.54 1.55
C ASP A 122 8.81 7.76 2.15
N VAL A 123 9.40 8.94 1.99
CA VAL A 123 8.89 10.20 2.55
C VAL A 123 7.86 10.82 1.62
N GLY A 124 6.64 11.08 2.11
CA GLY A 124 5.54 11.53 1.25
C GLY A 124 5.10 10.40 0.32
N SER A 125 4.97 9.20 0.89
CA SER A 125 4.74 7.96 0.16
C SER A 125 3.41 7.94 -0.59
N GLY A 126 2.47 8.85 -0.28
CA GLY A 126 1.12 8.81 -0.85
C GLY A 126 0.47 7.48 -0.47
N ASN A 127 -0.18 6.81 -1.42
CA ASN A 127 -0.84 5.53 -1.18
C ASN A 127 0.10 4.31 -1.08
N GLY A 128 1.41 4.54 -0.93
CA GLY A 128 2.42 3.50 -0.75
C GLY A 128 2.75 2.71 -2.01
N TYR A 129 2.39 3.18 -3.22
CA TYR A 129 2.76 2.52 -4.47
C TYR A 129 4.27 2.20 -4.54
N PHE A 130 5.13 3.19 -4.31
CA PHE A 130 6.59 2.98 -4.35
C PHE A 130 7.09 2.19 -3.13
N THR A 131 6.49 2.35 -1.95
CA THR A 131 6.74 1.51 -0.78
C THR A 131 6.58 0.02 -1.11
N TYR A 132 5.51 -0.35 -1.82
CA TYR A 132 5.32 -1.74 -2.30
C TYR A 132 6.41 -2.17 -3.28
N LEU A 133 6.77 -1.33 -4.24
CA LEU A 133 7.81 -1.66 -5.21
C LEU A 133 9.19 -1.85 -4.55
N MET A 134 9.52 -1.03 -3.55
CA MET A 134 10.75 -1.18 -2.77
C MET A 134 10.75 -2.48 -1.97
N ALA A 135 9.63 -2.84 -1.34
CA ALA A 135 9.51 -4.12 -0.63
C ALA A 135 9.63 -5.32 -1.58
N LEU A 136 8.98 -5.27 -2.75
CA LEU A 136 9.08 -6.31 -3.78
C LEU A 136 10.48 -6.39 -4.41
N ALA A 137 11.23 -5.29 -4.44
CA ALA A 137 12.63 -5.26 -4.86
C ALA A 137 13.61 -5.79 -3.77
N GLY A 138 13.08 -6.33 -2.66
CA GLY A 138 13.85 -7.05 -1.65
C GLY A 138 14.24 -6.23 -0.42
N ALA A 139 13.68 -5.03 -0.22
CA ALA A 139 13.83 -4.34 1.05
C ALA A 139 13.39 -5.25 2.21
N ASN A 140 14.20 -5.30 3.27
CA ASN A 140 13.83 -6.03 4.48
C ASN A 140 12.57 -5.42 5.11
N ILE A 141 12.50 -4.09 5.06
CA ILE A 141 11.34 -3.30 5.42
C ILE A 141 11.34 -2.01 4.58
N ALA A 142 10.20 -1.66 3.99
CA ALA A 142 9.95 -0.37 3.37
C ALA A 142 8.85 0.34 4.15
N LEU A 143 9.17 1.48 4.73
CA LEU A 143 8.26 2.28 5.56
C LEU A 143 7.89 3.57 4.82
N GLY A 144 6.63 3.74 4.49
CA GLY A 144 6.06 4.98 3.98
C GLY A 144 5.58 5.88 5.11
N ILE A 145 5.89 7.17 5.04
CA ILE A 145 5.27 8.18 5.91
C ILE A 145 4.40 9.11 5.08
N GLU A 146 3.15 9.29 5.54
CA GLU A 146 2.13 10.02 4.80
C GLU A 146 1.06 10.62 5.75
N PRO A 147 0.97 11.96 5.89
CA PRO A 147 -0.02 12.59 6.76
C PRO A 147 -1.46 12.58 6.21
N PHE A 148 -1.68 12.39 4.90
CA PHE A 148 -3.02 12.40 4.33
C PHE A 148 -3.74 11.07 4.59
N LEU A 149 -4.83 11.12 5.37
CA LEU A 149 -5.62 9.93 5.73
C LEU A 149 -6.10 9.13 4.52
N LEU A 150 -6.61 9.80 3.48
CA LEU A 150 -7.10 9.12 2.28
C LEU A 150 -6.07 8.13 1.72
N PHE A 151 -4.81 8.52 1.69
CA PHE A 151 -3.73 7.69 1.15
C PHE A 151 -3.41 6.50 2.06
N ASN A 152 -3.54 6.65 3.38
CA ASN A 152 -3.46 5.53 4.32
C ASN A 152 -4.61 4.53 4.11
N TYR A 153 -5.83 5.02 3.84
CA TYR A 153 -6.96 4.15 3.47
C TYR A 153 -6.73 3.47 2.11
N GLN A 154 -6.22 4.18 1.10
CA GLN A 154 -5.85 3.57 -0.19
C GLN A 154 -4.80 2.47 -0.02
N PHE A 155 -3.76 2.71 0.79
CA PHE A 155 -2.76 1.71 1.13
C PHE A 155 -3.40 0.48 1.80
N GLN A 156 -4.27 0.68 2.79
CA GLN A 156 -5.01 -0.40 3.44
C GLN A 156 -5.90 -1.17 2.46
N ALA A 157 -6.52 -0.48 1.50
CA ALA A 157 -7.36 -1.07 0.47
C ALA A 157 -6.56 -2.08 -0.37
N ILE A 158 -5.43 -1.64 -0.91
CA ILE A 158 -4.52 -2.48 -1.68
C ILE A 158 -3.99 -3.63 -0.81
N ARG A 159 -3.56 -3.34 0.44
CA ARG A 159 -3.06 -4.37 1.37
C ARG A 159 -4.08 -5.47 1.64
N SER A 160 -5.36 -5.14 1.76
CA SER A 160 -6.42 -6.11 2.07
C SER A 160 -6.67 -7.13 0.96
N LEU A 161 -6.24 -6.82 -0.27
CA LEU A 161 -6.36 -7.70 -1.44
C LEU A 161 -5.14 -8.62 -1.61
N ILE A 162 -4.10 -8.49 -0.79
CA ILE A 162 -2.86 -9.27 -0.91
C ILE A 162 -2.86 -10.40 0.12
N SER A 163 -2.72 -11.65 -0.33
CA SER A 163 -2.76 -12.83 0.54
C SER A 163 -1.51 -12.98 1.41
N SER A 164 -0.37 -12.54 0.93
CA SER A 164 0.91 -12.50 1.66
C SER A 164 1.58 -11.15 1.43
N PRO A 165 1.18 -10.10 2.19
CA PRO A 165 1.71 -8.76 2.00
C PRO A 165 3.23 -8.73 2.17
N PRO A 166 3.98 -8.06 1.27
CA PRO A 166 5.40 -7.83 1.50
C PRO A 166 5.60 -6.90 2.71
N ASN A 167 6.84 -6.75 3.17
CA ASN A 167 7.23 -5.87 4.28
C ASN A 167 7.18 -4.37 3.88
N ALA A 168 6.09 -3.93 3.25
CA ALA A 168 5.71 -2.55 3.02
C ALA A 168 4.73 -2.12 4.10
N PHE A 169 5.01 -0.99 4.75
CA PHE A 169 4.25 -0.42 5.86
C PHE A 169 4.05 1.07 5.68
#